data_AF-A0A1J5LRY6-F1
#
_entry.id   AF-A0A1J5LRY6-F1
#
_cell.length_a   1.000
_cell.length_b   1.000
_cell.length_c   1.000
_cell.angle_alpha   90.00
_cell.angle_beta   90.00
_cell.angle_gamma   90.00
#
_symmetry.space_group_name_H-M   'P 1'
#
loop_
_entity.id
_entity.type
_entity.pdbx_description
1 polymer ?
#
loop_
_entity_poly.entity_id
_entity_poly.type
_entity_poly.pdbx_seq_one_letter_code
_entity_poly.pdbx_strand_id
1 'polypeptide(L)'
;MLTILFAGLACEEIDVLPPPEFDDDPVHTGTGNSDAKSILFVQNSVSSLFIDPISAENYKVTDNPLEYLASDQFAKPINPADPSYFSLDVFPTLLESDFMELEPASGNLEESHFPGAFGVTIDEQWHINSNWWELEPQMIDYGFDINEVEIIEGSISQNTDWTNDNKYLLRGQVFVKDGVTLTIEPGTIIFGEKAVGIESGVLVFNRGAKIEANGTPEDPIVFTGTLAPGERTRGQWGGVVFCGNAVSNKGNDVLLEGVQGPDPEDGTYGGDNPLDSSGSFSYWRVEYAGIAISPGNEINSITFGGVGSETSVHHIIVTYAGDDAIEWFGGAADVKYVATYNTLDDDLDMDAGYQGNVQYAYLVRNPFAADESGSAGFEISSSNSIGTQPQTSPKISNVTIVGTEYQLSGTELFGDPKYQGGLYSKQDAKALLINSVFIGCPVGVQNQ
;
A
#
# COMPACT_ATOMS: atom_id res chain seq x y z
N MET A 1 75.54 -11.11 18.59
CA MET A 1 75.50 -12.42 17.91
C MET A 1 74.04 -12.79 17.74
N LEU A 2 73.66 -13.35 16.59
CA LEU A 2 72.30 -13.53 16.03
C LEU A 2 71.81 -12.27 15.30
N THR A 3 72.21 -11.98 14.06
CA THR A 3 72.17 -12.72 12.78
C THR A 3 70.75 -12.83 12.21
N ILE A 4 70.47 -11.88 11.31
CA ILE A 4 69.34 -11.82 10.38
C ILE A 4 69.54 -12.89 9.30
N LEU A 5 68.51 -13.69 9.02
CA LEU A 5 68.45 -14.57 7.86
C LEU A 5 67.30 -14.12 6.95
N PHE A 6 67.66 -13.56 5.80
CA PHE A 6 66.79 -13.44 4.64
C PHE A 6 66.76 -14.79 3.91
N ALA A 7 65.58 -15.35 3.72
CA ALA A 7 65.34 -16.40 2.75
C ALA A 7 64.49 -15.79 1.62
N GLY A 8 65.08 -15.72 0.43
CA GLY A 8 64.36 -15.38 -0.79
C GLY A 8 63.48 -16.54 -1.23
N LEU A 9 62.27 -16.22 -1.66
CA LEU A 9 61.43 -17.08 -2.48
C LEU A 9 61.10 -16.31 -3.75
N ALA A 10 61.26 -17.02 -4.86
CA ALA A 10 61.16 -16.53 -6.22
C ALA A 10 59.74 -16.06 -6.55
N CYS A 11 59.63 -15.09 -7.46
CA CYS A 11 58.41 -14.82 -8.21
C CYS A 11 58.00 -16.09 -8.96
N GLU A 12 56.91 -16.71 -8.52
CA GLU A 12 56.04 -17.46 -9.43
C GLU A 12 55.04 -16.49 -10.04
N GLU A 13 54.85 -16.60 -11.34
CA GLU A 13 53.77 -15.93 -12.07
C GLU A 13 52.45 -16.32 -11.40
N ILE A 14 51.75 -15.32 -10.86
CA ILE A 14 50.36 -15.48 -10.46
C ILE A 14 49.60 -15.68 -11.76
N ASP A 15 49.11 -16.90 -11.99
CA ASP A 15 48.05 -17.15 -12.95
C ASP A 15 46.92 -16.17 -12.62
N VAL A 16 46.72 -15.19 -13.50
CA VAL A 16 45.56 -14.33 -13.48
C VAL A 16 44.39 -15.24 -13.77
N LEU A 17 43.72 -15.69 -12.70
CA LEU A 17 42.41 -16.30 -12.84
C LEU A 17 41.56 -15.31 -13.63
N PRO A 18 40.87 -15.76 -14.69
CA PRO A 18 39.93 -14.90 -15.38
C PRO A 18 38.97 -14.33 -14.33
N PRO A 19 38.49 -13.08 -14.51
CA PRO A 19 37.46 -12.53 -13.65
C PRO A 19 36.35 -13.56 -13.48
N PRO A 20 35.75 -13.70 -12.28
CA PRO A 20 34.59 -14.57 -12.13
C PRO A 20 33.61 -14.22 -13.23
N GLU A 21 33.22 -15.22 -14.02
CA GLU A 21 32.09 -15.07 -14.91
C GLU A 21 30.94 -14.59 -14.03
N PHE A 22 30.47 -13.37 -14.28
CA PHE A 22 29.19 -12.93 -13.77
C PHE A 22 28.19 -13.91 -14.35
N ASP A 23 27.57 -14.72 -13.50
CA ASP A 23 26.35 -15.40 -13.88
C ASP A 23 25.37 -14.26 -14.14
N ASP A 24 25.10 -13.99 -15.42
CA ASP A 24 23.97 -13.21 -15.86
C ASP A 24 22.71 -14.01 -15.49
N ASP A 25 22.43 -14.15 -14.20
CA ASP A 25 21.15 -14.68 -13.75
C ASP A 25 20.11 -13.64 -14.19
N PRO A 26 19.25 -13.96 -15.18
CA PRO A 26 18.19 -13.05 -15.55
C PRO A 26 17.29 -12.93 -14.33
N VAL A 27 17.07 -11.70 -13.83
CA VAL A 27 15.97 -11.44 -12.92
C VAL A 27 14.72 -12.05 -13.57
N HIS A 28 14.19 -13.11 -12.93
CA HIS A 28 13.15 -13.93 -13.52
C HIS A 28 11.86 -13.09 -13.67
N THR A 29 11.62 -12.58 -14.87
CA THR A 29 10.26 -12.21 -15.29
C THR A 29 9.48 -13.51 -15.41
N GLY A 30 8.58 -13.79 -14.47
CA GLY A 30 7.69 -14.94 -14.54
C GLY A 30 6.85 -14.89 -15.81
N THR A 31 6.76 -16.01 -16.54
CA THR A 31 5.87 -16.15 -17.70
C THR A 31 4.44 -16.41 -17.21
N GLY A 32 3.54 -15.42 -17.27
CA GLY A 32 2.15 -15.60 -16.84
C GLY A 32 1.23 -14.40 -17.16
N ASN A 33 -0.09 -14.63 -17.10
CA ASN A 33 -1.23 -13.83 -17.61
C ASN A 33 -1.40 -12.36 -17.12
N SER A 34 -0.38 -11.75 -16.51
CA SER A 34 -0.38 -10.35 -16.08
C SER A 34 0.28 -9.47 -17.14
N ASP A 35 -0.45 -8.49 -17.66
CA ASP A 35 0.05 -7.56 -18.68
C ASP A 35 0.67 -6.33 -18.00
N ALA A 36 1.97 -6.12 -18.17
CA ALA A 36 2.68 -4.93 -17.69
C ALA A 36 3.10 -4.05 -18.86
N LYS A 37 2.82 -2.74 -18.80
CA LYS A 37 3.14 -1.80 -19.88
C LYS A 37 3.66 -0.45 -19.35
N SER A 38 4.66 0.12 -20.02
CA SER A 38 5.26 1.41 -19.66
C SER A 38 5.67 1.51 -18.17
N ILE A 39 6.44 0.51 -17.72
CA ILE A 39 6.97 0.38 -16.35
C ILE A 39 8.47 0.64 -16.32
N LEU A 40 8.92 1.43 -15.34
CA LEU A 40 10.33 1.63 -15.05
C LEU A 40 10.72 0.90 -13.78
N PHE A 41 11.67 -0.02 -13.89
CA PHE A 41 12.35 -0.62 -12.75
C PHE A 41 13.70 0.09 -12.53
N VAL A 42 13.90 0.60 -11.32
CA VAL A 42 15.15 1.25 -10.91
C VAL A 42 15.80 0.41 -9.83
N GLN A 43 16.82 -0.36 -10.23
CA GLN A 43 17.70 -1.10 -9.31
C GLN A 43 19.06 -0.39 -9.25
N ASN A 44 19.64 -0.26 -8.05
CA ASN A 44 20.90 0.46 -7.89
C ASN A 44 22.06 -0.25 -8.62
N SER A 45 22.86 0.54 -9.34
CA SER A 45 24.04 0.21 -10.16
C SER A 45 23.84 -0.53 -11.50
N VAL A 46 22.63 -1.01 -11.83
CA VAL A 46 22.27 -1.40 -13.20
C VAL A 46 20.82 -0.99 -13.44
N SER A 47 20.61 0.17 -14.08
CA SER A 47 19.30 0.54 -14.59
C SER A 47 18.96 -0.39 -15.76
N SER A 48 18.28 -1.50 -15.47
CA SER A 48 17.78 -2.45 -16.46
C SER A 48 16.29 -2.18 -16.68
N LEU A 49 15.97 -1.55 -17.82
CA LEU A 49 14.61 -1.40 -18.30
C LEU A 49 14.24 -2.68 -19.08
N PHE A 50 13.25 -3.44 -18.62
CA PHE A 50 12.74 -4.64 -19.30
C PHE A 50 11.21 -4.62 -19.40
N ILE A 51 10.68 -4.62 -20.63
CA ILE A 51 9.32 -5.03 -21.05
C ILE A 51 9.45 -5.42 -22.54
N ASP A 52 8.96 -6.52 -23.13
CA ASP A 52 8.27 -7.79 -22.79
C ASP A 52 8.38 -8.68 -24.08
N PRO A 53 7.99 -9.97 -24.12
CA PRO A 53 6.97 -10.29 -25.13
C PRO A 53 6.00 -11.44 -24.78
N ILE A 54 4.69 -11.15 -24.90
CA ILE A 54 3.82 -11.92 -25.81
C ILE A 54 3.07 -11.00 -26.79
N SER A 55 3.80 -10.38 -27.72
CA SER A 55 3.70 -10.56 -29.18
C SER A 55 4.37 -9.38 -29.90
N ALA A 56 5.17 -9.71 -30.91
CA ALA A 56 6.09 -8.81 -31.61
C ALA A 56 5.42 -7.59 -32.26
N GLU A 57 5.94 -6.38 -32.00
CA GLU A 57 6.62 -5.51 -32.98
C GLU A 57 6.94 -4.10 -32.39
N ASN A 58 8.24 -3.82 -32.26
CA ASN A 58 8.91 -2.50 -32.27
C ASN A 58 8.68 -1.46 -31.15
N TYR A 59 9.55 -1.43 -30.13
CA TYR A 59 10.01 -0.16 -29.51
C TYR A 59 11.53 -0.13 -29.37
N LYS A 60 12.15 0.96 -29.81
CA LYS A 60 13.57 1.27 -29.61
C LYS A 60 13.68 2.32 -28.51
N VAL A 61 14.20 1.92 -27.36
CA VAL A 61 14.72 2.84 -26.35
C VAL A 61 16.00 3.44 -26.93
N THR A 62 16.02 4.76 -27.14
CA THR A 62 17.25 5.45 -27.56
C THR A 62 18.20 5.55 -26.38
N ASP A 63 19.43 5.08 -26.58
CA ASP A 63 20.55 5.15 -25.63
C ASP A 63 20.71 6.57 -25.05
N ASN A 64 20.15 6.81 -23.88
CA ASN A 64 20.65 7.86 -23.00
C ASN A 64 20.57 7.32 -21.57
N PRO A 65 21.71 7.01 -20.94
CA PRO A 65 21.72 6.52 -19.57
C PRO A 65 21.12 7.60 -18.67
N LEU A 66 20.22 7.18 -17.78
CA LEU A 66 19.53 7.96 -16.77
C LEU A 66 20.53 8.63 -15.79
N GLU A 67 21.32 9.61 -16.25
CA GLU A 67 22.22 10.41 -15.39
C GLU A 67 21.44 11.31 -14.41
N TYR A 68 20.12 11.46 -14.57
CA TYR A 68 19.29 12.30 -13.69
C TYR A 68 18.75 11.58 -12.44
N LEU A 69 18.57 10.25 -12.46
CA LEU A 69 18.16 9.47 -11.28
C LEU A 69 19.33 9.14 -10.34
N ALA A 70 20.57 9.32 -10.81
CA ALA A 70 21.78 9.21 -10.00
C ALA A 70 22.11 10.49 -9.21
N SER A 71 21.22 11.49 -9.20
CA SER A 71 21.34 12.57 -8.23
C SER A 71 20.97 12.04 -6.84
N ASP A 72 21.76 12.43 -5.84
CA ASP A 72 21.76 12.20 -4.38
C ASP A 72 20.41 11.98 -3.61
N GLN A 73 19.27 11.84 -4.27
CA GLN A 73 17.92 11.72 -3.68
C GLN A 73 17.47 10.27 -3.45
N PHE A 74 17.96 9.31 -4.24
CA PHE A 74 17.64 7.88 -4.08
C PHE A 74 18.73 7.05 -3.40
N ALA A 75 19.94 7.60 -3.25
CA ALA A 75 21.15 6.83 -2.94
C ALA A 75 21.81 7.19 -1.60
N LYS A 76 21.15 7.97 -0.73
CA LYS A 76 21.73 8.27 0.58
C LYS A 76 21.39 7.16 1.60
N PRO A 77 22.37 6.70 2.39
CA PRO A 77 22.15 5.87 3.54
C PRO A 77 20.98 6.36 4.39
N ILE A 78 19.97 5.50 4.57
CA ILE A 78 18.95 5.70 5.59
C ILE A 78 19.70 5.73 6.93
N ASN A 79 19.82 6.91 7.54
CA ASN A 79 20.33 7.03 8.89
C ASN A 79 19.13 7.03 9.84
N PRO A 80 18.80 5.91 10.50
CA PRO A 80 17.65 5.85 11.42
C PRO A 80 17.80 6.76 12.65
N ALA A 81 18.95 7.43 12.83
CA ALA A 81 19.19 8.42 13.88
C ALA A 81 19.05 9.88 13.40
N ASP A 82 18.74 10.14 12.12
CA ASP A 82 18.55 11.49 11.59
C ASP A 82 17.07 11.76 11.25
N PRO A 83 16.31 12.44 12.12
CA PRO A 83 14.90 12.76 11.90
C PRO A 83 14.68 13.84 10.83
N SER A 84 15.74 14.40 10.23
CA SER A 84 15.62 15.41 9.16
C SER A 84 15.63 14.82 7.74
N TYR A 85 15.81 13.49 7.59
CA TYR A 85 15.94 12.84 6.29
C TYR A 85 14.61 12.53 5.59
N PHE A 86 13.53 12.35 6.36
CA PHE A 86 12.19 12.10 5.82
C PHE A 86 11.39 13.39 5.58
N SER A 87 12.03 14.56 5.74
CA SER A 87 11.58 15.85 5.19
C SER A 87 11.62 15.80 3.66
N LEU A 88 10.76 15.00 3.04
CA LEU A 88 10.58 14.83 1.60
C LEU A 88 9.92 16.09 1.03
N ASP A 89 10.66 17.19 0.95
CA ASP A 89 10.28 18.37 0.14
C ASP A 89 10.62 18.17 -1.35
N VAL A 90 11.19 17.01 -1.73
CA VAL A 90 11.56 16.70 -3.11
C VAL A 90 11.24 15.24 -3.42
N PHE A 91 10.06 15.00 -3.99
CA PHE A 91 9.69 13.71 -4.57
C PHE A 91 10.22 13.60 -6.00
N PRO A 92 10.58 12.39 -6.45
CA PRO A 92 11.08 12.21 -7.80
C PRO A 92 9.96 12.38 -8.83
N THR A 93 9.91 13.56 -9.42
CA THR A 93 9.09 13.80 -10.60
C THR A 93 9.82 13.24 -11.82
N LEU A 94 9.25 12.21 -12.45
CA LEU A 94 9.72 11.75 -13.76
C LEU A 94 9.07 12.59 -14.87
N LEU A 95 9.82 12.99 -15.89
CA LEU A 95 9.31 13.83 -16.96
C LEU A 95 8.66 12.96 -18.06
N GLU A 96 7.62 13.48 -18.72
CA GLU A 96 6.97 12.84 -19.88
C GLU A 96 7.99 12.44 -20.98
N SER A 97 9.06 13.22 -21.14
CA SER A 97 10.13 12.92 -22.11
C SER A 97 10.90 11.62 -21.82
N ASP A 98 10.81 11.10 -20.59
CA ASP A 98 11.48 9.87 -20.19
C ASP A 98 10.70 8.62 -20.65
N PHE A 99 9.44 8.79 -21.08
CA PHE A 99 8.55 7.71 -21.54
C PHE A 99 7.99 8.07 -22.91
N MET A 100 8.60 7.51 -23.95
CA MET A 100 8.26 7.88 -25.33
C MET A 100 6.84 7.48 -25.76
N GLU A 101 6.20 6.52 -25.08
CA GLU A 101 4.78 6.15 -25.30
C GLU A 101 4.11 5.68 -24.00
N LEU A 102 3.29 6.54 -23.40
CA LEU A 102 2.39 6.15 -22.31
C LEU A 102 1.21 5.37 -22.88
N GLU A 103 0.79 4.32 -22.18
CA GLU A 103 -0.41 3.60 -22.58
C GLU A 103 -1.66 4.40 -22.18
N PRO A 104 -2.66 4.50 -23.08
CA PRO A 104 -3.90 5.17 -22.76
C PRO A 104 -4.61 4.42 -21.63
N ALA A 105 -5.09 5.18 -20.65
CA ALA A 105 -5.93 4.64 -19.58
C ALA A 105 -7.12 3.86 -20.14
N SER A 106 -7.48 2.74 -19.50
CA SER A 106 -8.63 1.92 -19.91
C SER A 106 -9.55 1.61 -18.72
N GLY A 107 -10.86 1.58 -18.93
CA GLY A 107 -11.83 1.48 -17.83
C GLY A 107 -12.11 2.86 -17.21
N ASN A 108 -12.37 2.90 -15.90
CA ASN A 108 -12.65 4.14 -15.14
C ASN A 108 -11.37 4.90 -14.70
N LEU A 109 -10.21 4.53 -15.24
CA LEU A 109 -8.95 5.21 -15.03
C LEU A 109 -8.92 6.56 -15.75
N GLU A 110 -8.33 7.57 -15.11
CA GLU A 110 -8.09 8.87 -15.71
C GLU A 110 -6.94 8.81 -16.71
N GLU A 111 -7.04 9.60 -17.77
CA GLU A 111 -5.92 9.80 -18.70
C GLU A 111 -4.76 10.47 -17.96
N SER A 112 -3.55 9.95 -18.14
CA SER A 112 -2.34 10.48 -17.51
C SER A 112 -1.26 10.71 -18.56
N HIS A 113 -0.48 11.77 -18.35
CA HIS A 113 0.63 12.19 -19.21
C HIS A 113 2.00 12.05 -18.51
N PHE A 114 2.04 11.33 -17.38
CA PHE A 114 3.27 11.05 -16.64
C PHE A 114 3.25 9.62 -16.09
N PRO A 115 4.41 9.01 -15.87
CA PRO A 115 4.55 7.74 -15.15
C PRO A 115 4.51 7.97 -13.63
N GLY A 116 4.16 6.92 -12.88
CA GLY A 116 4.23 6.94 -11.41
C GLY A 116 3.13 7.78 -10.75
N ALA A 117 3.26 7.96 -9.43
CA ALA A 117 2.22 8.53 -8.60
C ALA A 117 2.04 10.05 -8.77
N PHE A 118 3.08 10.76 -9.20
CA PHE A 118 3.12 12.23 -9.19
C PHE A 118 3.52 12.78 -10.55
N GLY A 119 2.79 13.78 -11.01
CA GLY A 119 3.11 14.47 -12.27
C GLY A 119 3.99 15.70 -12.09
N VAL A 120 4.15 16.42 -13.21
CA VAL A 120 5.11 17.53 -13.34
C VAL A 120 4.52 18.88 -12.95
N THR A 121 3.20 19.02 -13.04
CA THR A 121 2.50 20.23 -12.65
C THR A 121 2.10 20.19 -11.18
N ILE A 122 1.82 21.37 -10.63
CA ILE A 122 1.36 21.52 -9.24
C ILE A 122 0.07 20.73 -8.97
N ASP A 123 -0.83 20.67 -9.94
CA ASP A 123 -2.13 20.00 -9.82
C ASP A 123 -1.99 18.47 -9.88
N GLU A 124 -0.93 17.96 -10.51
CA GLU A 124 -0.63 16.53 -10.58
C GLU A 124 0.19 16.03 -9.36
N GLN A 125 0.66 16.96 -8.52
CA GLN A 125 1.33 16.67 -7.27
C GLN A 125 0.33 16.74 -6.11
N TRP A 126 -0.53 15.74 -6.01
CA TRP A 126 -1.62 15.68 -5.03
C TRP A 126 -1.18 15.79 -3.55
N HIS A 127 0.11 15.65 -3.24
CA HIS A 127 0.66 15.77 -1.89
C HIS A 127 0.96 17.21 -1.43
N ILE A 128 1.20 18.17 -2.33
CA ILE A 128 1.73 19.49 -1.94
C ILE A 128 0.65 20.49 -1.50
N ASN A 129 1.10 21.61 -0.92
CA ASN A 129 0.28 22.77 -0.52
C ASN A 129 -0.87 22.41 0.42
N SER A 130 -0.63 21.49 1.35
CA SER A 130 -1.70 20.94 2.16
C SER A 130 -1.24 20.48 3.55
N ASN A 131 -2.20 20.31 4.46
CA ASN A 131 -1.95 19.76 5.80
C ASN A 131 -2.24 18.25 5.89
N TRP A 132 -2.87 17.67 4.85
CA TRP A 132 -3.22 16.27 4.85
C TRP A 132 -2.04 15.34 4.59
N TRP A 133 -1.03 15.79 3.84
CA TRP A 133 0.14 14.98 3.55
C TRP A 133 1.07 14.88 4.75
N GLU A 134 1.01 13.73 5.42
CA GLU A 134 1.84 13.44 6.58
C GLU A 134 2.07 11.93 6.68
N LEU A 135 3.32 11.51 6.51
CA LEU A 135 3.75 10.11 6.53
C LEU A 135 4.38 9.73 7.87
N GLU A 136 4.74 10.71 8.71
CA GLU A 136 5.45 10.51 9.96
C GLU A 136 4.70 11.10 11.18
N PRO A 137 3.49 10.60 11.50
CA PRO A 137 2.68 11.12 12.61
C PRO A 137 3.20 10.78 14.02
N GLN A 138 4.39 10.18 14.17
CA GLN A 138 4.90 9.66 15.45
C GLN A 138 4.83 10.69 16.57
N MET A 139 5.17 11.95 16.27
CA MET A 139 5.27 13.01 17.28
C MET A 139 4.07 13.94 17.31
N ILE A 140 3.04 13.71 16.48
CA ILE A 140 1.84 14.56 16.46
C ILE A 140 0.98 14.27 17.70
N ASP A 141 0.64 15.33 18.43
CA ASP A 141 -0.28 15.26 19.54
C ASP A 141 -1.70 15.63 19.08
N TYR A 142 -2.55 14.62 18.96
CA TYR A 142 -3.97 14.79 18.67
C TYR A 142 -4.81 15.09 19.92
N GLY A 143 -4.19 15.20 21.11
CA GLY A 143 -4.82 15.56 22.37
C GLY A 143 -5.86 14.54 22.83
N PHE A 144 -5.48 13.27 22.87
CA PHE A 144 -6.33 12.23 23.45
C PHE A 144 -6.43 12.40 24.97
N ASP A 145 -7.64 12.62 25.47
CA ASP A 145 -7.99 12.52 26.89
C ASP A 145 -9.31 11.75 26.99
N ILE A 146 -9.31 10.66 27.75
CA ILE A 146 -10.49 9.80 27.92
C ILE A 146 -11.71 10.55 28.49
N ASN A 147 -11.51 11.69 29.14
CA ASN A 147 -12.58 12.53 29.68
C ASN A 147 -13.09 13.59 28.69
N GLU A 148 -12.42 13.77 27.55
CA GLU A 148 -12.71 14.79 26.54
C GLU A 148 -13.05 14.18 25.16
N VAL A 149 -13.24 12.86 25.09
CA VAL A 149 -13.70 12.14 23.89
C VAL A 149 -15.11 11.61 24.06
N GLU A 150 -15.85 11.52 22.96
CA GLU A 150 -17.09 10.76 22.88
C GLU A 150 -16.77 9.28 22.66
N ILE A 151 -17.19 8.43 23.60
CA ILE A 151 -16.97 6.98 23.52
C ILE A 151 -18.08 6.37 22.69
N ILE A 152 -17.69 5.72 21.61
CA ILE A 152 -18.57 5.00 20.70
C ILE A 152 -18.31 3.50 20.87
N GLU A 153 -19.36 2.75 21.20
CA GLU A 153 -19.31 1.30 21.41
C GLU A 153 -20.60 0.63 20.91
N GLY A 154 -20.53 -0.63 20.50
CA GLY A 154 -21.70 -1.40 20.06
C GLY A 154 -22.18 -1.00 18.66
N SER A 155 -23.43 -0.56 18.52
CA SER A 155 -24.04 -0.31 17.20
C SER A 155 -24.53 1.12 17.03
N ILE A 156 -24.24 1.71 15.87
CA ILE A 156 -24.82 2.95 15.38
C ILE A 156 -26.04 2.57 14.53
N SER A 157 -27.23 2.64 15.14
CA SER A 157 -28.50 2.19 14.54
C SER A 157 -29.37 3.31 13.95
N GLN A 158 -28.86 4.54 13.94
CA GLN A 158 -29.53 5.71 13.36
C GLN A 158 -28.50 6.61 12.71
N ASN A 159 -28.93 7.36 11.69
CA ASN A 159 -28.07 8.34 11.05
C ASN A 159 -27.48 9.26 12.11
N THR A 160 -26.16 9.41 12.06
CA THR A 160 -25.37 10.09 13.07
C THR A 160 -24.36 10.97 12.36
N ASP A 161 -24.13 12.15 12.91
CA ASP A 161 -23.12 13.08 12.42
C ASP A 161 -22.02 13.20 13.48
N TRP A 162 -20.77 12.99 13.08
CA TRP A 162 -19.58 13.25 13.87
C TRP A 162 -18.97 14.58 13.44
N THR A 163 -18.79 15.47 14.41
CA THR A 163 -18.42 16.86 14.19
C THR A 163 -16.98 17.11 14.63
N ASN A 164 -16.32 18.08 14.01
CA ASN A 164 -14.89 18.35 14.26
C ASN A 164 -14.61 19.15 15.55
N ASP A 165 -15.66 19.59 16.26
CA ASP A 165 -15.56 20.14 17.61
C ASP A 165 -15.50 19.05 18.70
N ASN A 166 -15.71 17.79 18.31
CA ASN A 166 -15.56 16.62 19.17
C ASN A 166 -14.41 15.72 18.68
N LYS A 167 -13.97 14.84 19.58
CA LYS A 167 -13.08 13.72 19.27
C LYS A 167 -13.79 12.44 19.65
N TYR A 168 -13.59 11.39 18.87
CA TYR A 168 -14.31 10.13 19.03
C TYR A 168 -13.37 9.02 19.44
N LEU A 169 -13.82 8.10 20.29
CA LEU A 169 -13.08 6.89 20.66
C LEU A 169 -13.92 5.67 20.31
N LEU A 170 -13.42 4.84 19.39
CA LEU A 170 -13.96 3.51 19.09
C LEU A 170 -13.51 2.54 20.20
N ARG A 171 -14.46 2.03 20.97
CA ARG A 171 -14.25 1.00 21.99
C ARG A 171 -14.87 -0.31 21.54
N GLY A 172 -14.02 -1.33 21.35
CA GLY A 172 -14.40 -2.57 20.69
C GLY A 172 -14.80 -2.35 19.23
N GLN A 173 -15.49 -3.34 18.66
CA GLN A 173 -16.03 -3.25 17.31
C GLN A 173 -17.34 -2.46 17.30
N VAL A 174 -17.36 -1.37 16.54
CA VAL A 174 -18.50 -0.45 16.38
C VAL A 174 -19.15 -0.71 15.04
N PHE A 175 -20.43 -1.05 15.04
CA PHE A 175 -21.17 -1.45 13.84
C PHE A 175 -22.15 -0.38 13.37
N VAL A 176 -21.92 0.21 12.20
CA VAL A 176 -22.91 1.03 11.49
C VAL A 176 -23.88 0.08 10.78
N LYS A 177 -25.16 0.13 11.17
CA LYS A 177 -26.15 -0.87 10.74
C LYS A 177 -26.72 -0.58 9.36
N ASP A 178 -27.34 -1.59 8.75
CA ASP A 178 -28.03 -1.48 7.45
C ASP A 178 -28.99 -0.27 7.42
N GLY A 179 -28.96 0.48 6.33
CA GLY A 179 -29.78 1.67 6.10
C GLY A 179 -29.35 2.91 6.88
N VAL A 180 -28.27 2.82 7.68
CA VAL A 180 -27.71 3.95 8.44
C VAL A 180 -26.60 4.64 7.67
N THR A 181 -26.57 5.97 7.73
CA THR A 181 -25.46 6.79 7.24
C THR A 181 -24.73 7.43 8.41
N LEU A 182 -23.41 7.23 8.47
CA LEU A 182 -22.51 7.98 9.36
C LEU A 182 -21.87 9.11 8.56
N THR A 183 -22.17 10.35 8.93
CA THR A 183 -21.50 11.54 8.37
C THR A 183 -20.34 11.93 9.27
N ILE A 184 -19.17 12.24 8.72
CA ILE A 184 -18.01 12.71 9.48
C ILE A 184 -17.53 14.03 8.88
N GLU A 185 -17.51 15.10 9.68
CA GLU A 185 -17.06 16.42 9.23
C GLU A 185 -15.54 16.45 8.97
N PRO A 186 -15.07 17.26 8.00
CA PRO A 186 -13.65 17.53 7.80
C PRO A 186 -12.94 17.96 9.10
N GLY A 187 -11.70 17.49 9.31
CA GLY A 187 -10.91 17.80 10.50
C GLY A 187 -11.25 16.98 11.74
N THR A 188 -12.21 16.05 11.67
CA THR A 188 -12.55 15.18 12.80
C THR A 188 -11.41 14.22 13.13
N ILE A 189 -11.15 14.03 14.42
CA ILE A 189 -10.18 13.06 14.94
C ILE A 189 -10.92 11.89 15.59
N ILE A 190 -10.62 10.68 15.14
CA ILE A 190 -11.17 9.42 15.62
C ILE A 190 -10.03 8.56 16.16
N PHE A 191 -10.19 8.09 17.40
CA PHE A 191 -9.24 7.20 18.06
C PHE A 191 -9.75 5.77 18.05
N GLY A 192 -8.89 4.80 17.72
CA GLY A 192 -9.11 3.38 17.99
C GLY A 192 -8.53 2.98 19.33
N GLU A 193 -9.34 2.39 20.21
CA GLU A 193 -8.86 1.90 21.51
C GLU A 193 -7.89 0.74 21.32
N LYS A 194 -6.69 0.88 21.89
CA LYS A 194 -5.73 -0.23 21.99
C LYS A 194 -6.22 -1.23 23.02
N ALA A 195 -6.61 -2.41 22.55
CA ALA A 195 -6.96 -3.54 23.41
C ALA A 195 -6.42 -4.86 22.82
N VAL A 196 -7.01 -5.99 23.22
CA VAL A 196 -6.62 -7.33 22.74
C VAL A 196 -7.83 -7.98 22.11
N GLY A 197 -7.65 -8.55 20.92
CA GLY A 197 -8.72 -9.24 20.20
C GLY A 197 -9.89 -8.29 19.88
N ILE A 198 -11.11 -8.81 20.02
CA ILE A 198 -12.37 -8.11 19.67
C ILE A 198 -12.66 -6.84 20.47
N GLU A 199 -11.94 -6.62 21.58
CA GLU A 199 -12.06 -5.41 22.38
C GLU A 199 -11.32 -4.22 21.75
N SER A 200 -10.51 -4.47 20.72
CA SER A 200 -9.77 -3.41 20.00
C SER A 200 -10.76 -2.55 19.21
N GLY A 201 -10.49 -1.25 19.14
CA GLY A 201 -11.30 -0.33 18.35
C GLY A 201 -11.33 -0.74 16.87
N VAL A 202 -12.52 -0.96 16.33
CA VAL A 202 -12.77 -1.20 14.89
C VAL A 202 -14.05 -0.46 14.52
N LEU A 203 -14.07 0.21 13.36
CA LEU A 203 -15.30 0.76 12.81
C LEU A 203 -15.75 -0.11 11.63
N VAL A 204 -16.90 -0.75 11.75
CA VAL A 204 -17.45 -1.68 10.77
C VAL A 204 -18.73 -1.11 10.16
N PHE A 205 -18.73 -0.91 8.85
CA PHE A 205 -19.92 -0.58 8.08
C PHE A 205 -20.51 -1.88 7.53
N ASN A 206 -21.66 -2.28 8.06
CA ASN A 206 -22.36 -3.45 7.54
C ASN A 206 -22.94 -3.19 6.15
N ARG A 207 -23.30 -4.27 5.46
CA ARG A 207 -24.02 -4.20 4.18
C ARG A 207 -25.21 -3.24 4.27
N GLY A 208 -25.28 -2.31 3.33
CA GLY A 208 -26.34 -1.29 3.26
C GLY A 208 -26.12 -0.06 4.15
N ALA A 209 -25.13 -0.08 5.05
CA ALA A 209 -24.65 1.12 5.74
C ALA A 209 -23.83 2.00 4.79
N LYS A 210 -23.79 3.30 5.09
CA LYS A 210 -23.04 4.29 4.30
C LYS A 210 -22.18 5.18 5.15
N ILE A 211 -21.10 5.65 4.55
CA ILE A 211 -20.25 6.70 5.08
C ILE A 211 -20.32 7.95 4.19
N GLU A 212 -20.37 9.13 4.81
CA GLU A 212 -20.16 10.40 4.13
C GLU A 212 -19.09 11.18 4.90
N ALA A 213 -17.83 10.99 4.53
CA ALA A 213 -16.68 11.44 5.31
C ALA A 213 -15.59 12.03 4.40
N ASN A 214 -15.90 13.16 3.79
CA ASN A 214 -15.01 13.86 2.86
C ASN A 214 -14.28 14.98 3.59
N GLY A 215 -13.03 14.72 3.98
CA GLY A 215 -12.11 15.74 4.47
C GLY A 215 -11.68 16.70 3.35
N THR A 216 -10.71 17.55 3.67
CA THR A 216 -10.11 18.48 2.71
C THR A 216 -8.58 18.45 2.81
N PRO A 217 -7.84 19.01 1.84
CA PRO A 217 -6.38 19.13 1.95
C PRO A 217 -5.93 19.87 3.22
N GLU A 218 -6.72 20.83 3.69
CA GLU A 218 -6.43 21.63 4.89
C GLU A 218 -6.92 20.97 6.19
N ASP A 219 -8.05 20.27 6.12
CA ASP A 219 -8.74 19.64 7.25
C ASP A 219 -9.00 18.14 6.95
N PRO A 220 -7.96 17.28 6.97
CA PRO A 220 -8.12 15.83 6.78
C PRO A 220 -8.90 15.21 7.94
N ILE A 221 -9.54 14.07 7.70
CA ILE A 221 -10.10 13.23 8.77
C ILE A 221 -9.01 12.25 9.21
N VAL A 222 -8.74 12.18 10.51
CA VAL A 222 -7.65 11.35 11.05
C VAL A 222 -8.21 10.24 11.93
N PHE A 223 -7.84 9.01 11.58
CA PHE A 223 -8.03 7.82 12.38
C PHE A 223 -6.69 7.38 12.95
N THR A 224 -6.55 7.30 14.26
CA THR A 224 -5.26 7.01 14.92
C THR A 224 -5.43 6.26 16.25
N GLY A 225 -4.34 5.83 16.86
CA GLY A 225 -4.36 5.13 18.14
C GLY A 225 -4.37 6.03 19.37
N THR A 226 -4.84 5.52 20.51
CA THR A 226 -4.87 6.20 21.83
C THR A 226 -3.53 6.39 22.55
N LEU A 227 -2.39 6.01 21.96
CA LEU A 227 -1.09 6.09 22.63
C LEU A 227 -0.49 7.48 22.44
N ALA A 228 0.32 7.90 23.40
CA ALA A 228 0.95 9.21 23.40
C ALA A 228 1.92 9.36 22.22
N PRO A 229 2.22 10.61 21.79
CA PRO A 229 3.26 10.87 20.81
C PRO A 229 4.59 10.19 21.19
N GLY A 230 5.21 9.50 20.23
CA GLY A 230 6.45 8.74 20.40
C GLY A 230 6.27 7.33 20.98
N GLU A 231 5.08 6.95 21.43
CA GLU A 231 4.79 5.60 21.97
C GLU A 231 3.95 4.73 21.04
N ARG A 232 3.40 5.30 19.95
CA ARG A 232 2.56 4.58 18.98
C ARG A 232 3.36 3.51 18.25
N THR A 233 2.71 2.37 18.01
CA THR A 233 3.29 1.21 17.32
C THR A 233 2.31 0.72 16.27
N ARG A 234 2.80 0.01 15.25
CA ARG A 234 1.93 -0.64 14.26
C ARG A 234 0.92 -1.57 14.93
N GLY A 235 -0.26 -1.70 14.35
CA GLY A 235 -1.33 -2.58 14.86
C GLY A 235 -1.78 -2.26 16.26
N GLN A 236 -1.86 -0.98 16.58
CA GLN A 236 -2.33 -0.52 17.87
C GLN A 236 -3.85 -0.66 18.00
N TRP A 237 -4.59 -0.51 16.91
CA TRP A 237 -6.04 -0.64 16.84
C TRP A 237 -6.41 -1.34 15.53
N GLY A 238 -7.67 -1.72 15.36
CA GLY A 238 -8.03 -2.62 14.26
C GLY A 238 -8.09 -1.96 12.90
N GLY A 239 -8.87 -0.90 12.72
CA GLY A 239 -9.02 -0.24 11.43
C GLY A 239 -10.47 0.07 11.08
N VAL A 240 -10.71 0.34 9.79
CA VAL A 240 -12.04 0.63 9.25
C VAL A 240 -12.42 -0.45 8.23
N VAL A 241 -13.59 -1.04 8.41
CA VAL A 241 -14.09 -2.15 7.62
C VAL A 241 -15.36 -1.74 6.89
N PHE A 242 -15.42 -2.04 5.60
CA PHE A 242 -16.61 -1.84 4.76
C PHE A 242 -17.10 -3.18 4.22
N CYS A 243 -18.31 -3.58 4.63
CA CYS A 243 -19.01 -4.73 4.08
C CYS A 243 -20.04 -4.24 3.06
N GLY A 244 -19.82 -4.54 1.78
CA GLY A 244 -20.71 -4.22 0.68
C GLY A 244 -21.52 -5.40 0.17
N ASN A 245 -22.35 -5.11 -0.84
CA ASN A 245 -23.24 -6.06 -1.52
C ASN A 245 -22.78 -6.41 -2.95
N ALA A 246 -21.54 -6.09 -3.31
CA ALA A 246 -20.95 -6.42 -4.59
C ALA A 246 -20.37 -7.85 -4.61
N VAL A 247 -20.04 -8.29 -5.82
CA VAL A 247 -19.64 -9.67 -6.10
C VAL A 247 -18.32 -10.01 -5.41
N SER A 248 -18.30 -11.14 -4.71
CA SER A 248 -17.09 -11.81 -4.27
C SER A 248 -17.09 -13.25 -4.77
N ASN A 249 -15.92 -13.75 -5.15
CA ASN A 249 -15.78 -15.15 -5.55
C ASN A 249 -15.71 -16.12 -4.35
N LYS A 250 -15.73 -15.60 -3.09
CA LYS A 250 -15.93 -16.38 -1.85
C LYS A 250 -17.41 -16.68 -1.55
N GLY A 251 -18.34 -15.93 -2.14
CA GLY A 251 -19.79 -16.11 -1.98
C GLY A 251 -20.56 -14.81 -1.73
N ASN A 252 -21.85 -14.94 -1.40
CA ASN A 252 -22.75 -13.80 -1.21
C ASN A 252 -22.96 -13.40 0.25
N ASP A 253 -22.63 -14.26 1.20
CA ASP A 253 -22.82 -14.03 2.64
C ASP A 253 -21.59 -14.56 3.38
N VAL A 254 -20.47 -13.89 3.14
CA VAL A 254 -19.17 -14.25 3.70
C VAL A 254 -18.95 -13.37 4.93
N LEU A 255 -18.66 -13.99 6.07
CA LEU A 255 -18.23 -13.26 7.26
C LEU A 255 -16.79 -12.81 7.04
N LEU A 256 -16.54 -11.51 7.17
CA LEU A 256 -15.19 -10.96 7.13
C LEU A 256 -14.38 -11.47 8.33
N GLU A 257 -13.12 -11.78 8.08
CA GLU A 257 -12.18 -12.11 9.14
C GLU A 257 -12.00 -10.95 10.13
N GLY A 258 -11.63 -11.31 11.35
CA GLY A 258 -11.45 -10.42 12.48
C GLY A 258 -12.75 -9.82 13.04
N VAL A 259 -13.85 -9.83 12.29
CA VAL A 259 -15.12 -9.20 12.69
C VAL A 259 -16.02 -10.16 13.46
N GLN A 260 -16.47 -9.72 14.63
CA GLN A 260 -17.39 -10.45 15.50
C GLN A 260 -18.40 -9.49 16.12
N GLY A 261 -19.56 -9.36 15.49
CA GLY A 261 -20.66 -8.53 16.00
C GLY A 261 -21.70 -9.29 16.83
N PRO A 262 -22.57 -8.53 17.52
CA PRO A 262 -23.67 -9.10 18.30
C PRO A 262 -24.76 -9.76 17.44
N ASP A 263 -24.94 -9.31 16.19
CA ASP A 263 -25.94 -9.87 15.27
C ASP A 263 -25.28 -10.75 14.19
N PRO A 264 -25.95 -11.81 13.69
CA PRO A 264 -25.38 -12.74 12.71
C PRO A 264 -24.93 -12.11 11.39
N GLU A 265 -25.56 -11.00 10.99
CA GLU A 265 -25.24 -10.25 9.77
C GLU A 265 -24.06 -9.28 9.93
N ASP A 266 -23.63 -8.98 11.16
CA ASP A 266 -22.55 -8.03 11.40
C ASP A 266 -21.23 -8.54 10.81
N GLY A 267 -20.58 -7.71 9.98
CA GLY A 267 -19.36 -8.09 9.27
C GLY A 267 -19.56 -8.99 8.05
N THR A 268 -20.81 -9.25 7.64
CA THR A 268 -21.10 -10.08 6.45
C THR A 268 -21.07 -9.25 5.17
N TYR A 269 -20.31 -9.71 4.17
CA TYR A 269 -20.16 -9.07 2.86
C TYR A 269 -20.41 -10.04 1.69
N GLY A 270 -20.47 -9.48 0.48
CA GLY A 270 -20.73 -10.19 -0.76
C GLY A 270 -22.17 -9.99 -1.25
N GLY A 271 -22.45 -10.36 -2.48
CA GLY A 271 -23.76 -10.17 -3.09
C GLY A 271 -23.69 -10.21 -4.61
N ASP A 272 -24.70 -9.67 -5.27
CA ASP A 272 -24.83 -9.67 -6.74
C ASP A 272 -24.93 -8.26 -7.35
N ASN A 273 -24.70 -7.20 -6.56
CA ASN A 273 -24.80 -5.82 -7.02
C ASN A 273 -23.42 -5.18 -7.23
N PRO A 274 -22.82 -5.27 -8.44
CA PRO A 274 -21.52 -4.64 -8.70
C PRO A 274 -21.55 -3.11 -8.57
N LEU A 275 -22.74 -2.49 -8.69
CA LEU A 275 -22.95 -1.04 -8.55
C LEU A 275 -23.36 -0.65 -7.11
N ASP A 276 -23.08 -1.50 -6.12
CA ASP A 276 -23.27 -1.15 -4.72
C ASP A 276 -22.43 0.08 -4.33
N SER A 277 -22.88 0.82 -3.31
CA SER A 277 -22.18 2.00 -2.82
C SER A 277 -22.19 2.02 -1.30
N SER A 278 -20.99 1.97 -0.71
CA SER A 278 -20.76 2.18 0.72
C SER A 278 -20.66 3.66 1.08
N GLY A 279 -20.87 4.57 0.12
CA GLY A 279 -20.84 6.03 0.32
C GLY A 279 -19.60 6.70 -0.28
N SER A 280 -19.14 7.79 0.34
CA SER A 280 -18.01 8.57 -0.14
C SER A 280 -17.07 9.01 0.99
N PHE A 281 -15.77 8.88 0.76
CA PHE A 281 -14.77 9.40 1.69
C PHE A 281 -13.46 9.78 1.00
N SER A 282 -12.85 10.84 1.54
CA SER A 282 -11.62 11.40 1.00
C SER A 282 -10.82 12.22 2.00
N TYR A 283 -9.54 12.42 1.73
CA TYR A 283 -8.57 13.09 2.61
C TYR A 283 -8.54 12.44 4.00
N TRP A 284 -8.40 11.12 4.01
CA TRP A 284 -8.25 10.33 5.21
C TRP A 284 -6.80 10.07 5.51
N ARG A 285 -6.47 10.10 6.80
CA ARG A 285 -5.24 9.54 7.36
C ARG A 285 -5.59 8.42 8.31
N VAL A 286 -5.16 7.21 8.02
CA VAL A 286 -5.35 6.04 8.87
C VAL A 286 -3.97 5.63 9.38
N GLU A 287 -3.76 5.75 10.68
CA GLU A 287 -2.44 5.63 11.30
C GLU A 287 -2.43 4.51 12.33
N TYR A 288 -1.39 3.67 12.30
CA TYR A 288 -1.13 2.64 13.32
C TYR A 288 -2.25 1.58 13.47
N ALA A 289 -3.11 1.44 12.46
CA ALA A 289 -4.17 0.42 12.41
C ALA A 289 -3.59 -0.93 11.94
N GLY A 290 -4.45 -1.94 11.71
CA GLY A 290 -4.03 -3.26 11.23
C GLY A 290 -3.64 -4.21 12.37
N ILE A 291 -4.54 -5.03 12.89
CA ILE A 291 -4.31 -5.87 14.08
C ILE A 291 -4.67 -7.34 13.88
N ALA A 292 -3.81 -8.23 14.36
CA ALA A 292 -4.16 -9.62 14.57
C ALA A 292 -5.13 -9.77 15.75
N ILE A 293 -6.40 -10.05 15.46
CA ILE A 293 -7.44 -10.28 16.47
C ILE A 293 -7.23 -11.65 17.14
N SER A 294 -6.80 -12.63 16.36
CA SER A 294 -6.29 -13.94 16.81
C SER A 294 -5.36 -14.52 15.74
N PRO A 295 -4.55 -15.57 16.02
CA PRO A 295 -3.60 -16.07 15.01
C PRO A 295 -4.27 -16.49 13.70
N GLY A 296 -3.88 -15.87 12.57
CA GLY A 296 -4.46 -16.12 11.25
C GLY A 296 -5.88 -15.59 11.08
N ASN A 297 -6.21 -14.53 11.80
CA ASN A 297 -7.48 -13.82 11.75
C ASN A 297 -7.22 -12.35 12.11
N GLU A 298 -6.81 -11.61 11.11
CA GLU A 298 -6.37 -10.23 11.22
C GLU A 298 -7.44 -9.25 10.70
N ILE A 299 -7.24 -7.96 11.00
CA ILE A 299 -8.03 -6.85 10.43
C ILE A 299 -7.00 -5.86 9.90
N ASN A 300 -7.23 -5.32 8.70
CA ASN A 300 -6.33 -4.39 8.03
C ASN A 300 -6.62 -2.94 8.41
N SER A 301 -5.75 -2.02 8.02
CA SER A 301 -6.00 -0.60 8.32
C SER A 301 -7.28 -0.09 7.66
N ILE A 302 -7.50 -0.50 6.40
CA ILE A 302 -8.79 -0.37 5.70
C ILE A 302 -9.10 -1.70 5.02
N THR A 303 -10.30 -2.24 5.25
CA THR A 303 -10.76 -3.47 4.60
C THR A 303 -12.01 -3.21 3.77
N PHE A 304 -11.99 -3.66 2.51
CA PHE A 304 -13.13 -3.62 1.59
C PHE A 304 -13.64 -5.03 1.30
N GLY A 305 -14.69 -5.47 1.98
CA GLY A 305 -15.41 -6.70 1.65
C GLY A 305 -16.51 -6.44 0.64
N GLY A 306 -16.37 -6.87 -0.62
CA GLY A 306 -17.45 -6.81 -1.61
C GLY A 306 -18.01 -5.40 -1.83
N VAL A 307 -17.17 -4.37 -1.85
CA VAL A 307 -17.60 -2.97 -2.01
C VAL A 307 -17.74 -2.63 -3.50
N GLY A 308 -18.88 -2.06 -3.88
CA GLY A 308 -19.24 -1.83 -5.28
C GLY A 308 -18.63 -0.57 -5.90
N SER A 309 -18.69 -0.50 -7.24
CA SER A 309 -18.04 0.53 -8.06
C SER A 309 -18.66 1.93 -7.93
N GLU A 310 -19.82 2.07 -7.29
CA GLU A 310 -20.44 3.36 -7.01
C GLU A 310 -20.01 3.94 -5.66
N THR A 311 -19.06 3.29 -4.97
CA THR A 311 -18.38 3.84 -3.79
C THR A 311 -17.28 4.79 -4.26
N SER A 312 -17.23 6.01 -3.72
CA SER A 312 -16.22 6.99 -4.08
C SER A 312 -15.13 7.06 -3.03
N VAL A 313 -13.91 6.69 -3.40
CA VAL A 313 -12.75 6.66 -2.49
C VAL A 313 -11.55 7.32 -3.15
N HIS A 314 -11.03 8.39 -2.54
CA HIS A 314 -9.79 8.99 -3.03
C HIS A 314 -9.04 9.79 -1.96
N HIS A 315 -7.73 10.01 -2.13
CA HIS A 315 -6.89 10.76 -1.19
C HIS A 315 -6.84 10.09 0.18
N ILE A 316 -6.22 8.92 0.24
CA ILE A 316 -6.06 8.12 1.45
C ILE A 316 -4.57 7.99 1.77
N ILE A 317 -4.19 8.26 3.00
CA ILE A 317 -2.87 7.92 3.55
C ILE A 317 -3.06 6.84 4.61
N VAL A 318 -2.31 5.74 4.48
CA VAL A 318 -2.17 4.74 5.53
C VAL A 318 -0.73 4.72 6.00
N THR A 319 -0.50 4.86 7.31
CA THR A 319 0.85 4.85 7.88
C THR A 319 0.95 3.83 9.01
N TYR A 320 2.08 3.14 9.10
CA TYR A 320 2.37 2.22 10.20
C TYR A 320 1.32 1.11 10.37
N ALA A 321 0.75 0.59 9.29
CA ALA A 321 -0.16 -0.55 9.34
C ALA A 321 0.53 -1.76 9.98
N GLY A 322 -0.11 -2.41 10.96
CA GLY A 322 0.39 -3.63 11.62
C GLY A 322 0.07 -4.91 10.90
N ASP A 323 -0.68 -4.79 9.81
CA ASP A 323 -1.01 -5.79 8.82
C ASP A 323 -1.04 -5.08 7.47
N ASP A 324 -1.93 -5.45 6.55
CA ASP A 324 -2.05 -4.73 5.29
C ASP A 324 -2.53 -3.29 5.47
N ALA A 325 -2.05 -2.43 4.57
CA ALA A 325 -2.49 -1.03 4.57
C ALA A 325 -3.93 -0.93 4.03
N ILE A 326 -4.23 -1.61 2.92
CA ILE A 326 -5.60 -1.74 2.40
C ILE A 326 -5.76 -3.13 1.81
N GLU A 327 -6.82 -3.84 2.21
CA GLU A 327 -7.16 -5.15 1.63
C GLU A 327 -8.56 -5.15 1.00
N TRP A 328 -8.66 -5.77 -0.17
CA TRP A 328 -9.92 -6.03 -0.86
C TRP A 328 -10.29 -7.50 -0.85
N PHE A 329 -11.48 -7.81 -0.33
CA PHE A 329 -12.14 -9.08 -0.52
C PHE A 329 -13.26 -8.97 -1.55
N GLY A 330 -12.93 -9.03 -2.84
CA GLY A 330 -13.90 -8.90 -3.92
C GLY A 330 -14.41 -7.46 -4.10
N GLY A 331 -15.49 -7.31 -4.85
CA GLY A 331 -16.04 -6.00 -5.20
C GLY A 331 -15.37 -5.34 -6.40
N ALA A 332 -15.66 -4.06 -6.60
CA ALA A 332 -15.26 -3.29 -7.77
C ALA A 332 -15.07 -1.79 -7.48
N ALA A 333 -14.94 -1.39 -6.22
CA ALA A 333 -14.68 0.00 -5.85
C ALA A 333 -13.35 0.49 -6.46
N ASP A 334 -13.35 1.65 -7.10
CA ASP A 334 -12.13 2.27 -7.61
C ASP A 334 -11.50 3.14 -6.51
N VAL A 335 -10.17 3.13 -6.41
CA VAL A 335 -9.43 3.96 -5.45
C VAL A 335 -8.35 4.78 -6.14
N LYS A 336 -8.28 6.08 -5.84
CA LYS A 336 -7.30 7.00 -6.44
C LYS A 336 -6.56 7.83 -5.39
N TYR A 337 -5.32 8.21 -5.69
CA TYR A 337 -4.49 9.04 -4.80
C TYR A 337 -4.30 8.37 -3.43
N VAL A 338 -3.52 7.30 -3.41
CA VAL A 338 -3.26 6.52 -2.21
C VAL A 338 -1.80 6.64 -1.85
N ALA A 339 -1.48 6.85 -0.58
CA ALA A 339 -0.13 6.65 -0.08
C ALA A 339 -0.12 5.64 1.07
N THR A 340 0.86 4.77 1.05
CA THR A 340 1.18 3.89 2.18
C THR A 340 2.61 4.15 2.62
N TYR A 341 2.82 4.15 3.92
CA TYR A 341 4.14 4.32 4.49
C TYR A 341 4.33 3.40 5.67
N ASN A 342 5.39 2.60 5.60
CA ASN A 342 5.86 1.82 6.74
C ASN A 342 4.87 0.74 7.23
N THR A 343 4.09 0.21 6.30
CA THR A 343 3.26 -1.00 6.43
C THR A 343 4.10 -2.20 6.86
N LEU A 344 3.57 -3.06 7.73
CA LEU A 344 4.24 -4.28 8.16
C LEU A 344 4.12 -5.38 7.10
N ASP A 345 2.89 -5.73 6.73
CA ASP A 345 2.64 -6.75 5.71
C ASP A 345 2.48 -6.13 4.32
N ASP A 346 1.43 -6.41 3.55
CA ASP A 346 1.28 -5.93 2.18
C ASP A 346 0.74 -4.49 2.14
N ASP A 347 1.29 -3.66 1.24
CA ASP A 347 0.73 -2.31 1.12
C ASP A 347 -0.71 -2.35 0.58
N LEU A 348 -0.95 -3.15 -0.46
CA LEU A 348 -2.27 -3.32 -1.07
C LEU A 348 -2.51 -4.80 -1.42
N ASP A 349 -3.31 -5.53 -0.64
CA ASP A 349 -3.72 -6.92 -0.96
C ASP A 349 -5.09 -6.94 -1.68
N MET A 350 -5.15 -7.63 -2.80
CA MET A 350 -6.33 -7.76 -3.64
C MET A 350 -6.70 -9.23 -3.80
N ASP A 351 -7.81 -9.63 -3.18
CA ASP A 351 -8.30 -10.99 -3.16
C ASP A 351 -9.77 -11.09 -3.61
N ALA A 352 -10.27 -12.33 -3.60
CA ALA A 352 -11.66 -12.71 -3.62
C ALA A 352 -12.47 -12.19 -4.81
N GLY A 353 -11.80 -12.06 -5.95
CA GLY A 353 -12.41 -11.71 -7.23
C GLY A 353 -12.52 -10.22 -7.48
N TYR A 354 -11.72 -9.39 -6.80
CA TYR A 354 -11.75 -7.94 -6.96
C TYR A 354 -11.54 -7.51 -8.43
N GLN A 355 -12.41 -6.59 -8.90
CA GLN A 355 -12.47 -6.10 -10.28
C GLN A 355 -12.25 -4.57 -10.40
N GLY A 356 -11.93 -3.89 -9.29
CA GLY A 356 -11.78 -2.43 -9.29
C GLY A 356 -10.44 -1.97 -9.87
N ASN A 357 -10.21 -0.66 -9.80
CA ASN A 357 -9.01 -0.03 -10.30
C ASN A 357 -8.28 0.76 -9.20
N VAL A 358 -6.95 0.80 -9.26
CA VAL A 358 -6.10 1.67 -8.42
C VAL A 358 -5.29 2.61 -9.31
N GLN A 359 -5.31 3.91 -9.00
CA GLN A 359 -4.53 4.92 -9.73
C GLN A 359 -3.84 5.94 -8.82
N TYR A 360 -2.65 6.40 -9.19
CA TYR A 360 -1.89 7.41 -8.46
C TYR A 360 -1.53 6.94 -7.03
N ALA A 361 -0.89 5.77 -6.92
CA ALA A 361 -0.51 5.19 -5.63
C ALA A 361 0.99 5.37 -5.32
N TYR A 362 1.34 5.82 -4.12
CA TYR A 362 2.72 5.98 -3.65
C TYR A 362 2.99 5.09 -2.44
N LEU A 363 3.77 4.04 -2.62
CA LEU A 363 4.00 3.02 -1.58
C LEU A 363 5.45 3.08 -1.12
N VAL A 364 5.68 3.21 0.19
CA VAL A 364 7.03 3.34 0.76
C VAL A 364 7.26 2.34 1.88
N ARG A 365 8.19 1.42 1.64
CA ARG A 365 8.56 0.36 2.58
C ARG A 365 9.60 0.80 3.58
N ASN A 366 9.56 0.16 4.74
CA ASN A 366 10.64 0.25 5.70
C ASN A 366 11.63 -0.90 5.48
N PRO A 367 12.92 -0.62 5.28
CA PRO A 367 13.89 -1.66 5.00
C PRO A 367 14.21 -2.58 6.18
N PHE A 368 13.68 -2.30 7.37
CA PHE A 368 13.93 -3.06 8.58
C PHE A 368 12.67 -3.73 9.15
N ALA A 369 11.58 -3.77 8.36
CA ALA A 369 10.33 -4.39 8.77
C ALA A 369 9.60 -5.01 7.58
N ALA A 370 9.28 -6.29 7.71
CA ALA A 370 8.34 -7.02 6.88
C ALA A 370 7.72 -8.15 7.74
N ASP A 371 6.50 -8.57 7.41
CA ASP A 371 5.82 -9.62 8.16
C ASP A 371 6.47 -11.00 7.96
N GLU A 372 6.29 -11.90 8.93
CA GLU A 372 6.77 -13.28 8.86
C GLU A 372 6.10 -14.10 7.73
N SER A 373 4.88 -13.73 7.31
CA SER A 373 4.19 -14.26 6.12
C SER A 373 4.96 -13.96 4.83
N GLY A 374 5.65 -12.83 4.81
CA GLY A 374 6.34 -12.24 3.67
C GLY A 374 5.46 -11.22 2.96
N SER A 375 6.06 -10.08 2.61
CA SER A 375 5.32 -8.87 2.25
C SER A 375 5.71 -8.33 0.88
N ALA A 376 4.82 -7.59 0.25
CA ALA A 376 4.94 -6.98 -1.05
C ALA A 376 4.29 -5.59 -1.09
N GLY A 377 4.58 -4.81 -2.14
CA GLY A 377 3.81 -3.59 -2.40
C GLY A 377 2.38 -3.91 -2.85
N PHE A 378 2.20 -4.97 -3.64
CA PHE A 378 0.91 -5.52 -4.01
C PHE A 378 0.96 -7.03 -3.86
N GLU A 379 0.03 -7.58 -3.10
CA GLU A 379 -0.32 -8.99 -3.18
C GLU A 379 -1.63 -9.12 -3.95
N ILE A 380 -1.70 -10.08 -4.88
CA ILE A 380 -2.89 -10.28 -5.71
C ILE A 380 -3.18 -11.76 -5.81
N SER A 381 -4.32 -12.17 -5.29
CA SER A 381 -4.76 -13.58 -5.26
C SER A 381 -6.24 -13.74 -5.61
N SER A 382 -6.68 -14.97 -5.89
CA SER A 382 -8.07 -15.26 -6.27
C SER A 382 -8.69 -16.33 -5.37
N SER A 383 -8.80 -15.99 -4.09
CA SER A 383 -9.26 -16.81 -2.96
C SER A 383 -8.40 -18.03 -2.69
N ASN A 384 -7.09 -17.91 -2.90
CA ASN A 384 -6.16 -19.03 -2.80
C ASN A 384 -6.61 -20.28 -3.61
N SER A 385 -7.32 -20.08 -4.73
CA SER A 385 -7.98 -21.14 -5.50
C SER A 385 -7.91 -20.89 -7.00
N ILE A 386 -7.67 -21.96 -7.77
CA ILE A 386 -7.58 -21.91 -9.24
C ILE A 386 -8.97 -22.08 -9.87
N GLY A 387 -9.31 -21.24 -10.86
CA GLY A 387 -10.54 -21.35 -11.64
C GLY A 387 -11.79 -20.76 -10.99
N THR A 388 -11.66 -20.11 -9.83
CA THR A 388 -12.75 -19.37 -9.18
C THR A 388 -13.14 -18.14 -10.01
N GLN A 389 -14.43 -17.81 -10.07
CA GLN A 389 -14.94 -16.66 -10.84
C GLN A 389 -15.81 -15.73 -9.96
N PRO A 390 -15.74 -14.40 -10.17
CA PRO A 390 -14.78 -13.72 -11.03
C PRO A 390 -13.34 -13.90 -10.54
N GLN A 391 -12.41 -13.96 -11.48
CA GLN A 391 -10.98 -14.01 -11.22
C GLN A 391 -10.52 -12.64 -10.75
N THR A 392 -9.76 -12.51 -9.64
CA THR A 392 -9.19 -11.21 -9.25
C THR A 392 -8.37 -10.63 -10.41
N SER A 393 -8.73 -9.44 -10.86
CA SER A 393 -8.20 -8.84 -12.09
C SER A 393 -8.18 -7.30 -12.04
N PRO A 394 -7.55 -6.67 -11.03
CA PRO A 394 -7.46 -5.22 -10.94
C PRO A 394 -6.71 -4.60 -12.13
N LYS A 395 -7.01 -3.33 -12.40
CA LYS A 395 -6.13 -2.46 -13.20
C LYS A 395 -5.43 -1.47 -12.28
N ILE A 396 -4.12 -1.37 -12.43
CA ILE A 396 -3.23 -0.59 -11.59
C ILE A 396 -2.46 0.36 -12.50
N SER A 397 -2.55 1.66 -12.25
CA SER A 397 -1.95 2.70 -13.09
C SER A 397 -1.25 3.76 -12.26
N ASN A 398 -0.19 4.38 -12.79
CA ASN A 398 0.41 5.54 -12.15
C ASN A 398 0.86 5.26 -10.70
N VAL A 399 1.59 4.17 -10.50
CA VAL A 399 2.05 3.79 -9.16
C VAL A 399 3.55 4.04 -9.03
N THR A 400 3.99 4.52 -7.87
CA THR A 400 5.39 4.59 -7.50
C THR A 400 5.62 3.79 -6.24
N ILE A 401 6.43 2.73 -6.32
CA ILE A 401 6.85 1.92 -5.16
C ILE A 401 8.31 2.23 -4.84
N VAL A 402 8.57 2.48 -3.56
CA VAL A 402 9.91 2.56 -2.97
C VAL A 402 10.06 1.38 -2.02
N GLY A 403 10.69 0.32 -2.51
CA GLY A 403 11.02 -0.90 -1.79
C GLY A 403 12.20 -0.76 -0.84
N THR A 404 12.68 -1.90 -0.33
CA THR A 404 13.66 -1.95 0.76
C THR A 404 15.11 -2.04 0.32
N GLU A 405 15.41 -2.37 -0.94
CA GLU A 405 16.79 -2.59 -1.39
C GLU A 405 17.54 -1.28 -1.61
N TYR A 406 18.55 -1.03 -0.78
CA TYR A 406 19.52 0.04 -0.98
C TYR A 406 20.95 -0.42 -0.69
N GLN A 407 21.91 0.24 -1.33
CA GLN A 407 23.34 -0.07 -1.24
C GLN A 407 24.05 1.01 -0.44
N LEU A 408 24.53 0.68 0.76
CA LEU A 408 25.22 1.62 1.65
C LEU A 408 26.69 1.87 1.23
N SER A 409 27.36 0.84 0.74
CA SER A 409 28.69 0.84 0.11
C SER A 409 29.11 -0.62 -0.17
N GLY A 410 29.97 -0.88 -1.18
CA GLY A 410 30.39 -2.25 -1.50
C GLY A 410 29.29 -3.04 -2.23
N THR A 411 29.28 -4.37 -2.21
CA THR A 411 28.32 -5.22 -2.96
C THR A 411 27.12 -5.68 -2.11
N GLU A 412 26.97 -5.19 -0.88
CA GLU A 412 25.91 -5.66 0.03
C GLU A 412 24.62 -4.88 -0.19
N LEU A 413 23.53 -5.61 -0.48
CA LEU A 413 22.16 -5.11 -0.48
C LEU A 413 21.61 -5.20 0.94
N PHE A 414 20.98 -4.13 1.42
CA PHE A 414 20.32 -4.07 2.72
C PHE A 414 18.80 -4.04 2.52
N GLY A 415 18.09 -4.84 3.30
CA GLY A 415 16.63 -4.94 3.32
C GLY A 415 16.18 -6.15 4.16
N ASP A 416 14.97 -6.10 4.73
CA ASP A 416 14.39 -7.28 5.38
C ASP A 416 14.11 -8.36 4.31
N PRO A 417 14.68 -9.57 4.44
CA PRO A 417 14.54 -10.61 3.42
C PRO A 417 13.11 -11.13 3.27
N LYS A 418 12.19 -10.76 4.16
CA LYS A 418 10.76 -11.10 4.03
C LYS A 418 10.00 -10.14 3.14
N TYR A 419 10.55 -8.97 2.79
CA TYR A 419 9.98 -8.18 1.70
C TYR A 419 10.32 -8.85 0.37
N GLN A 420 9.30 -9.38 -0.32
CA GLN A 420 9.43 -10.25 -1.47
C GLN A 420 9.50 -9.47 -2.79
N GLY A 421 8.76 -8.35 -2.92
CA GLY A 421 8.76 -7.59 -4.16
C GLY A 421 7.74 -6.47 -4.25
N GLY A 422 7.70 -5.82 -5.42
CA GLY A 422 6.77 -4.75 -5.72
C GLY A 422 5.36 -5.24 -5.98
N LEU A 423 5.17 -6.14 -6.97
CA LEU A 423 3.88 -6.77 -7.24
C LEU A 423 4.05 -8.29 -7.29
N TYR A 424 3.26 -8.97 -6.48
CA TYR A 424 3.24 -10.41 -6.35
C TYR A 424 1.82 -10.93 -6.66
N SER A 425 1.65 -11.61 -7.79
CA SER A 425 0.39 -12.20 -8.22
C SER A 425 0.47 -13.72 -8.10
N LYS A 426 -0.56 -14.36 -7.55
CA LYS A 426 -0.60 -15.81 -7.31
C LYS A 426 -1.97 -16.41 -7.64
N GLN A 427 -2.00 -17.73 -7.84
CA GLN A 427 -3.21 -18.57 -7.78
C GLN A 427 -4.33 -18.13 -8.71
N ASP A 428 -4.02 -18.07 -10.01
CA ASP A 428 -4.97 -17.65 -11.04
C ASP A 428 -5.50 -16.24 -10.76
N ALA A 429 -4.71 -15.31 -10.21
CA ALA A 429 -5.01 -13.88 -10.28
C ALA A 429 -4.38 -13.25 -11.54
N LYS A 430 -4.89 -12.10 -11.94
CA LYS A 430 -4.35 -11.26 -13.02
C LYS A 430 -4.25 -9.83 -12.54
N ALA A 431 -3.39 -9.06 -13.17
CA ALA A 431 -3.40 -7.61 -13.03
C ALA A 431 -2.97 -6.98 -14.36
N LEU A 432 -3.53 -5.82 -14.67
CA LEU A 432 -3.00 -4.92 -15.68
C LEU A 432 -2.23 -3.81 -14.96
N LEU A 433 -0.93 -3.72 -15.17
CA LEU A 433 -0.08 -2.68 -14.58
C LEU A 433 0.40 -1.72 -15.67
N ILE A 434 0.13 -0.42 -15.53
CA ILE A 434 0.48 0.60 -16.54
C ILE A 434 1.14 1.84 -15.94
N ASN A 435 2.00 2.51 -16.71
CA ASN A 435 2.56 3.85 -16.41
C ASN A 435 3.12 3.97 -14.97
N SER A 436 3.90 3.00 -14.50
CA SER A 436 4.30 2.89 -13.08
C SER A 436 5.82 2.75 -12.89
N VAL A 437 6.29 3.00 -11.66
CA VAL A 437 7.69 3.12 -11.27
C VAL A 437 7.96 2.26 -10.04
N PHE A 438 8.93 1.38 -10.12
CA PHE A 438 9.30 0.45 -9.05
C PHE A 438 10.77 0.64 -8.73
N ILE A 439 11.07 1.01 -7.48
CA ILE A 439 12.41 1.41 -7.05
C ILE A 439 12.80 0.57 -5.85
N GLY A 440 13.99 -0.05 -5.87
CA GLY A 440 14.50 -0.79 -4.70
C GLY A 440 13.65 -2.00 -4.29
N CYS A 441 12.92 -2.61 -5.22
CA CYS A 441 12.20 -3.85 -4.96
C CYS A 441 13.10 -5.07 -5.28
N PRO A 442 13.24 -6.06 -4.37
CA PRO A 442 13.99 -7.29 -4.65
C PRO A 442 13.52 -8.02 -5.90
N VAL A 443 12.19 -8.06 -6.08
CA VAL A 443 11.54 -8.47 -7.31
C VAL A 443 10.57 -7.37 -7.73
N GLY A 444 10.65 -6.93 -8.98
CA GLY A 444 9.75 -5.89 -9.49
C GLY A 444 8.30 -6.38 -9.59
N VAL A 445 8.08 -7.39 -10.44
CA VAL A 445 6.80 -8.06 -10.64
C VAL A 445 7.03 -9.57 -10.70
N GLN A 446 6.21 -10.35 -9.99
CA GLN A 446 6.24 -11.80 -9.98
C GLN A 446 4.83 -12.38 -10.14
N ASN A 447 4.72 -13.44 -10.93
CA ASN A 447 3.50 -14.20 -11.15
C ASN A 447 3.77 -15.68 -10.87
N GLN A 448 2.98 -16.31 -9.98
CA GLN A 448 3.14 -17.72 -9.54
C GLN A 448 1.94 -18.62 -9.85
#